data_AF-A0A914BIC6-F1
#
_entry.id   AF-A0A914BIC6-F1
#
_cell.length_a   1.000
_cell.length_b   1.000
_cell.length_c   1.000
_cell.angle_alpha   90.00
_cell.angle_beta   90.00
_cell.angle_gamma   90.00
#
_symmetry.space_group_name_H-M   'P 1'
#
loop_
_entity.id
_entity.type
_entity.pdbx_description
1 polymer ?
#
loop_
_entity_poly.entity_id
_entity_poly.type
_entity_poly.pdbx_seq_one_letter_code
_entity_poly.pdbx_strand_id
1 'polypeptide(L)'
;MITLLAVTRIFPTTSMGLTTRLLVPVACVLFLVGGRVQSQDAKFWNDQAKQTLQNALNRERTLNKNVAKNVVFFLGDGMGMSTVTAARIMKGQNMGNPGEETVLKWEEFPSVALSKTYSVDKQVGSSGSSATACFCGVKANDNMLGLDSRGRYGDCASSIGAAVDSFLILAHRAGKSTGFATTSRVTHATPAALYAHAPSRDWENDGDIPTEEAAKGCTDIGAQLVENGHVFDVVLGGGRRELTGTNQTDPEYPDEVGHRTDGRNIIEEWLSKKAANRTKYVWNLDAFSSVDPAETDALLGLFERGHMHFEADRADDEAGEPSIAEMTAKAIKILQKDPDGYFLVVEGLYNDGEGSDGMPYTTLNYADGPGGEIERDSYNAVGSRRNLTNVNTGGIDFKQSAIVPREDESHAGEDVAIYANGPMAHLFHGVHEQNYMAHVVRYAACLDYKEHCQMSSAPSRDGFNLWLILVTVFLSVRFWI
;
A
#
# COMPACT_ATOMS: atom_id res chain seq x y z
N MET A 1 26.24 8.56 -33.86
CA MET A 1 27.56 9.14 -34.17
C MET A 1 28.60 8.35 -33.37
N ILE A 2 29.52 7.67 -34.06
CA ILE A 2 30.55 6.78 -33.47
C ILE A 2 31.78 7.62 -33.11
N THR A 3 32.40 7.38 -31.95
CA THR A 3 33.83 7.67 -31.76
C THR A 3 34.46 6.59 -30.88
N LEU A 4 35.38 5.83 -31.48
CA LEU A 4 36.31 4.90 -30.84
C LEU A 4 37.54 5.65 -30.34
N LEU A 5 38.17 5.18 -29.26
CA LEU A 5 39.61 5.33 -29.05
C LEU A 5 40.14 4.17 -28.20
N ALA A 6 40.94 3.32 -28.83
CA ALA A 6 41.73 2.27 -28.20
C ALA A 6 43.16 2.78 -27.98
N VAL A 7 43.78 2.42 -26.85
CA VAL A 7 45.22 2.60 -26.61
C VAL A 7 45.81 1.27 -26.12
N THR A 8 46.71 0.71 -26.92
CA THR A 8 47.57 -0.42 -26.58
C THR A 8 48.99 0.08 -26.29
N ARG A 9 49.62 -0.44 -25.23
CA ARG A 9 51.08 -0.39 -25.03
C ARG A 9 51.55 -1.72 -24.44
N ILE A 10 52.51 -2.37 -25.11
CA ILE A 10 53.34 -3.45 -24.56
C ILE A 10 54.78 -3.17 -24.99
N PHE A 11 55.72 -3.24 -24.04
CA PHE A 11 57.17 -3.17 -24.24
C PHE A 11 57.77 -4.57 -24.53
N PRO A 12 58.95 -4.67 -25.18
CA PRO A 12 59.52 -5.93 -25.66
C PRO A 12 60.55 -6.54 -24.69
N THR A 13 60.77 -7.86 -24.74
CA THR A 13 62.07 -8.50 -25.06
C THR A 13 62.06 -10.04 -25.00
N THR A 14 62.64 -10.63 -26.07
CA THR A 14 63.46 -11.86 -26.17
C THR A 14 62.99 -13.22 -25.62
N SER A 15 62.76 -14.18 -26.52
CA SER A 15 63.47 -15.48 -26.60
C SER A 15 62.84 -16.40 -27.66
N MET A 16 63.69 -17.09 -28.42
CA MET A 16 63.37 -17.97 -29.54
C MET A 16 62.61 -19.23 -29.12
N GLY A 17 61.61 -19.63 -29.92
CA GLY A 17 60.93 -20.92 -29.79
C GLY A 17 59.91 -21.12 -30.90
N LEU A 18 60.31 -21.83 -31.95
CA LEU A 18 59.46 -22.22 -33.07
C LEU A 18 58.33 -23.12 -32.56
N THR A 19 57.12 -22.58 -32.43
CA THR A 19 55.90 -23.36 -32.24
C THR A 19 54.81 -22.80 -33.14
N THR A 20 54.30 -23.68 -33.99
CA THR A 20 53.26 -23.46 -35.00
C THR A 20 52.01 -22.87 -34.34
N ARG A 21 51.81 -21.55 -34.45
CA ARG A 21 50.56 -20.90 -34.00
C ARG A 21 49.48 -21.13 -35.05
N LEU A 22 48.52 -21.99 -34.71
CA LEU A 22 47.22 -22.05 -35.37
C LEU A 22 46.55 -20.66 -35.21
N LEU A 23 46.36 -19.95 -36.32
CA LEU A 23 45.51 -18.76 -36.37
C LEU A 23 44.05 -19.23 -36.20
N VAL A 24 43.52 -19.16 -34.98
CA VAL A 24 42.08 -19.21 -34.75
C VAL A 24 41.53 -17.83 -35.09
N PRO A 25 40.65 -17.67 -36.09
CA PRO A 25 40.01 -16.40 -36.34
C PRO A 25 39.08 -16.11 -35.15
N VAL A 26 39.45 -15.12 -34.33
CA VAL A 26 38.55 -14.54 -33.33
C VAL A 26 37.44 -13.83 -34.12
N ALA A 27 36.34 -14.54 -34.34
CA ALA A 27 35.11 -13.91 -34.78
C ALA A 27 34.70 -12.94 -33.66
N CYS A 28 34.89 -11.64 -33.91
CA CYS A 28 34.22 -10.59 -33.14
C CYS A 28 32.72 -10.77 -33.35
N VAL A 29 32.07 -11.57 -32.50
CA VAL A 29 30.63 -11.56 -32.35
C VAL A 29 30.32 -10.23 -31.68
N LEU A 30 30.00 -9.23 -32.51
CA LEU A 30 29.22 -8.09 -32.09
C LEU A 30 27.91 -8.63 -31.55
N PHE A 31 27.83 -8.82 -30.22
CA PHE A 31 26.57 -8.96 -29.53
C PHE A 31 25.87 -7.60 -29.63
N LEU A 32 25.15 -7.40 -30.73
CA LEU A 32 23.99 -6.51 -30.72
C LEU A 32 23.07 -7.07 -29.66
N VAL A 33 23.07 -6.47 -28.46
CA VAL A 33 22.00 -6.62 -27.48
C VAL A 33 20.79 -5.85 -28.03
N GLY A 34 20.28 -6.30 -29.17
CA GLY A 34 18.90 -6.07 -29.52
C GLY A 34 18.12 -7.08 -28.70
N GLY A 35 17.34 -6.61 -27.73
CA GLY A 35 16.42 -7.46 -26.98
C GLY A 35 15.58 -8.24 -27.98
N ARG A 36 15.89 -9.52 -28.19
CA ARG A 36 15.04 -10.39 -28.98
C ARG A 36 13.77 -10.56 -28.17
N VAL A 37 12.69 -9.94 -28.62
CA VAL A 37 11.34 -10.31 -28.19
C VAL A 37 11.24 -11.83 -28.35
N GLN A 38 11.11 -12.53 -27.24
CA GLN A 38 10.98 -13.98 -27.25
C GLN A 38 9.74 -14.33 -28.08
N SER A 39 9.87 -15.27 -29.01
CA SER A 39 8.73 -15.78 -29.79
C SER A 39 7.64 -16.25 -28.82
N GLN A 40 6.49 -15.56 -28.80
CA GLN A 40 5.31 -15.93 -28.01
C GLN A 40 4.47 -16.99 -28.75
N ASP A 41 5.14 -18.01 -29.27
CA ASP A 41 4.50 -19.12 -29.96
C ASP A 41 3.82 -20.10 -28.99
N ALA A 42 3.19 -21.14 -29.53
CA ALA A 42 2.50 -22.14 -28.72
C ALA A 42 3.41 -22.82 -27.69
N LYS A 43 4.71 -22.99 -27.97
CA LYS A 43 5.63 -23.63 -27.02
C LYS A 43 5.86 -22.71 -25.81
N PHE A 44 6.08 -21.42 -26.06
CA PHE A 44 6.24 -20.42 -25.00
C PHE A 44 5.07 -20.44 -24.01
N TRP A 45 3.83 -20.31 -24.51
CA TRP A 45 2.65 -20.29 -23.66
C TRP A 45 2.40 -21.61 -22.93
N ASN A 46 2.63 -22.74 -23.59
CA ASN A 46 2.48 -24.05 -22.96
C ASN A 46 3.50 -24.28 -21.85
N ASP A 47 4.75 -23.84 -22.03
CA ASP A 47 5.79 -24.00 -21.02
C ASP A 47 5.55 -23.06 -19.83
N GLN A 48 5.15 -21.81 -20.09
CA GLN A 48 4.73 -20.87 -19.04
C GLN A 48 3.58 -21.45 -18.20
N ALA A 49 2.51 -21.92 -18.84
CA ALA A 49 1.35 -22.49 -18.16
C ALA A 49 1.71 -23.76 -17.35
N LYS A 50 2.57 -24.64 -17.89
CA LYS A 50 3.07 -25.80 -17.15
C LYS A 50 3.84 -25.40 -15.90
N GLN A 51 4.71 -24.38 -15.99
CA GLN A 51 5.45 -23.89 -14.84
C GLN A 51 4.50 -23.33 -13.77
N THR A 52 3.52 -22.51 -14.18
CA THR A 52 2.52 -21.95 -13.26
C THR A 52 1.68 -23.05 -12.58
N LEU A 53 1.28 -24.08 -13.33
CA LEU A 53 0.57 -25.24 -12.76
C LEU A 53 1.42 -25.99 -11.72
N GLN A 54 2.71 -26.22 -11.99
CA GLN A 54 3.59 -26.85 -11.02
C GLN A 54 3.74 -26.00 -9.75
N ASN A 55 3.83 -24.69 -9.89
CA ASN A 55 3.88 -23.77 -8.74
C ASN A 55 2.60 -23.86 -7.89
N ALA A 56 1.43 -23.93 -8.53
CA ALA A 56 0.14 -24.08 -7.84
C ALA A 56 0.03 -25.42 -7.10
N LEU A 57 0.39 -26.53 -7.74
CA LEU A 57 0.39 -27.87 -7.12
C LEU A 57 1.36 -27.98 -5.94
N ASN A 58 2.50 -27.28 -6.02
CA ASN A 58 3.46 -27.24 -4.91
C ASN A 58 2.92 -26.42 -3.73
N ARG A 59 2.22 -25.31 -3.99
CA ARG A 59 1.63 -24.47 -2.94
C ARG A 59 0.64 -25.21 -2.05
N GLU A 60 -0.23 -26.04 -2.61
CA GLU A 60 -1.21 -26.82 -1.82
C GLU A 60 -0.52 -27.71 -0.77
N ARG A 61 0.70 -28.16 -1.05
CA ARG A 61 1.48 -29.03 -0.16
C ARG A 61 2.30 -28.26 0.87
N THR A 62 2.50 -26.95 0.69
CA THR A 62 3.44 -26.13 1.48
C THR A 62 2.77 -24.92 2.12
N LEU A 63 1.49 -25.02 2.46
CA LEU A 63 0.76 -23.95 3.15
C LEU A 63 1.47 -23.54 4.45
N ASN A 64 1.84 -22.27 4.55
CA ASN A 64 2.42 -21.71 5.76
C ASN A 64 1.33 -21.50 6.81
N LYS A 65 1.29 -22.39 7.82
CA LYS A 65 0.33 -22.35 8.94
C LYS A 65 0.96 -21.91 10.26
N ASN A 66 2.13 -21.27 10.20
CA ASN A 66 2.79 -20.72 11.38
C ASN A 66 2.06 -19.47 11.89
N VAL A 67 2.44 -19.00 13.09
CA VAL A 67 2.00 -17.72 13.63
C VAL A 67 2.81 -16.59 12.99
N ALA A 68 2.13 -15.54 12.54
CA ALA A 68 2.75 -14.32 12.05
C ALA A 68 3.33 -13.51 13.22
N LYS A 69 4.66 -13.43 13.28
CA LYS A 69 5.35 -12.55 14.23
C LYS A 69 5.10 -11.08 13.89
N ASN A 70 5.21 -10.76 12.59
CA ASN A 70 5.09 -9.41 12.04
C ASN A 70 3.98 -9.37 10.98
N VAL A 71 3.31 -8.22 10.87
CA VAL A 71 2.33 -7.93 9.83
C VAL A 71 2.68 -6.60 9.18
N VAL A 72 2.79 -6.59 7.85
CA VAL A 72 2.86 -5.35 7.06
C VAL A 72 1.65 -5.35 6.14
N PHE A 73 0.79 -4.35 6.30
CA PHE A 73 -0.47 -4.20 5.56
C PHE A 73 -0.33 -3.01 4.61
N PHE A 74 -0.36 -3.27 3.30
CA PHE A 74 -0.34 -2.21 2.28
C PHE A 74 -1.76 -1.92 1.80
N LEU A 75 -2.16 -0.65 1.78
CA LEU A 75 -3.44 -0.17 1.28
C LEU A 75 -3.18 0.86 0.18
N GLY A 76 -3.57 0.55 -1.06
CA GLY A 76 -3.63 1.55 -2.14
C GLY A 76 -5.03 2.14 -2.16
N ASP A 77 -5.19 3.39 -1.71
CA ASP A 77 -6.51 4.04 -1.67
C ASP A 77 -6.95 4.31 -3.12
N GLY A 78 -8.20 3.95 -3.44
CA GLY A 78 -8.71 3.97 -4.82
C GLY A 78 -8.09 2.93 -5.79
N MET A 79 -7.25 2.00 -5.32
CA MET A 79 -6.54 1.06 -6.20
C MET A 79 -7.39 -0.16 -6.60
N GLY A 80 -8.32 0.05 -7.53
CA GLY A 80 -9.11 -1.01 -8.17
C GLY A 80 -8.32 -1.89 -9.14
N MET A 81 -8.99 -2.88 -9.76
CA MET A 81 -8.35 -3.83 -10.70
C MET A 81 -7.87 -3.19 -12.00
N SER A 82 -8.59 -2.16 -12.46
CA SER A 82 -8.18 -1.31 -13.57
C SER A 82 -6.87 -0.59 -13.25
N THR A 83 -6.78 0.05 -12.08
CA THR A 83 -5.59 0.75 -11.59
C THR A 83 -4.38 -0.17 -11.50
N VAL A 84 -4.53 -1.37 -10.92
CA VAL A 84 -3.44 -2.36 -10.85
C VAL A 84 -2.96 -2.74 -12.26
N THR A 85 -3.88 -2.93 -13.21
CA THR A 85 -3.53 -3.29 -14.58
C THR A 85 -2.85 -2.14 -15.34
N ALA A 86 -3.34 -0.92 -15.18
CA ALA A 86 -2.71 0.27 -15.78
C ALA A 86 -1.29 0.47 -15.23
N ALA A 87 -1.10 0.39 -13.91
CA ALA A 87 0.20 0.49 -13.26
C ALA A 87 1.17 -0.61 -13.72
N ARG A 88 0.69 -1.84 -13.95
CA ARG A 88 1.49 -2.95 -14.50
C ARG A 88 2.04 -2.61 -15.88
N ILE A 89 1.17 -2.13 -16.77
CA ILE A 89 1.52 -1.75 -18.14
C ILE A 89 2.52 -0.59 -18.12
N MET A 90 2.21 0.49 -17.38
CA MET A 90 3.08 1.65 -17.24
C MET A 90 4.46 1.27 -16.71
N LYS A 91 4.53 0.41 -15.68
CA LYS A 91 5.82 -0.08 -15.15
C LYS A 91 6.62 -0.81 -16.22
N GLY A 92 6.00 -1.71 -16.97
CA GLY A 92 6.70 -2.45 -18.02
C GLY A 92 7.21 -1.54 -19.14
N GLN A 93 6.40 -0.56 -19.56
CA GLN A 93 6.80 0.46 -20.54
C GLN A 93 7.96 1.33 -20.05
N ASN A 94 7.93 1.73 -18.78
CA ASN A 94 9.03 2.46 -18.13
C ASN A 94 10.33 1.63 -18.05
N MET A 95 10.22 0.30 -18.08
CA MET A 95 11.36 -0.62 -18.17
C MET A 95 11.81 -0.91 -19.60
N GLY A 96 11.17 -0.31 -20.62
CA GLY A 96 11.46 -0.54 -22.03
C GLY A 96 10.84 -1.80 -22.62
N ASN A 97 9.88 -2.43 -21.92
CA ASN A 97 9.11 -3.58 -22.41
C ASN A 97 7.73 -3.12 -22.96
N PRO A 98 6.96 -4.00 -23.63
CA PRO A 98 5.61 -3.67 -24.10
C PRO A 98 4.65 -3.26 -22.97
N GLY A 99 4.72 -3.92 -21.81
CA GLY A 99 3.99 -3.52 -20.61
C GLY A 99 3.20 -4.67 -19.99
N GLU A 100 2.31 -5.27 -20.76
CA GLU A 100 1.27 -6.20 -20.28
C GLU A 100 1.84 -7.46 -19.62
N GLU A 101 3.03 -7.91 -20.06
CA GLU A 101 3.69 -9.10 -19.53
C GLU A 101 4.48 -8.85 -18.23
N THR A 102 4.65 -7.59 -17.85
CA THR A 102 5.35 -7.21 -16.61
C THR A 102 4.54 -7.67 -15.40
N VAL A 103 5.20 -8.05 -14.31
CA VAL A 103 4.54 -8.49 -13.08
C VAL A 103 4.83 -7.48 -11.97
N LEU A 104 3.78 -7.01 -11.29
CA LEU A 104 3.91 -6.18 -10.09
C LEU A 104 4.29 -7.05 -8.89
N LYS A 105 4.95 -6.47 -7.89
CA LYS A 105 5.59 -7.28 -6.84
C LYS A 105 4.60 -8.11 -6.03
N TRP A 106 3.41 -7.57 -5.78
CA TRP A 106 2.34 -8.27 -5.06
C TRP A 106 1.61 -9.31 -5.93
N GLU A 107 1.73 -9.26 -7.25
CA GLU A 107 1.17 -10.29 -8.14
C GLU A 107 1.96 -11.60 -8.10
N GLU A 108 3.20 -11.55 -7.61
CA GLU A 108 3.97 -12.75 -7.27
C GLU A 108 3.46 -13.42 -5.99
N PHE A 109 2.59 -12.76 -5.21
CA PHE A 109 2.11 -13.32 -3.95
C PHE A 109 1.25 -14.55 -4.22
N PRO A 110 1.41 -15.61 -3.41
CA PRO A 110 0.79 -16.89 -3.71
C PRO A 110 -0.73 -16.85 -3.57
N SER A 111 -1.29 -15.95 -2.76
CA SER A 111 -2.73 -15.94 -2.41
C SER A 111 -3.41 -14.68 -2.92
N VAL A 112 -4.53 -14.85 -3.61
CA VAL A 112 -5.37 -13.78 -4.14
C VAL A 112 -6.83 -14.04 -3.77
N ALA A 113 -7.54 -12.98 -3.38
CA ALA A 113 -8.98 -12.99 -3.14
C ALA A 113 -9.62 -11.69 -3.63
N LEU A 114 -10.95 -11.65 -3.71
CA LEU A 114 -11.73 -10.44 -3.96
C LEU A 114 -12.41 -9.97 -2.66
N SER A 115 -12.57 -8.66 -2.54
CA SER A 115 -13.11 -7.97 -1.36
C SER A 115 -14.30 -7.10 -1.75
N LYS A 116 -15.47 -7.37 -1.16
CA LYS A 116 -16.70 -6.59 -1.35
C LYS A 116 -16.68 -5.31 -0.51
N THR A 117 -16.67 -4.16 -1.17
CA THR A 117 -16.34 -2.83 -0.61
C THR A 117 -17.52 -2.00 -0.09
N TYR A 118 -18.76 -2.45 -0.30
CA TYR A 118 -19.94 -1.70 0.16
C TYR A 118 -19.90 -1.40 1.68
N SER A 119 -20.33 -0.19 2.08
CA SER A 119 -20.53 0.17 3.48
C SER A 119 -21.92 -0.29 3.96
N VAL A 120 -22.23 -0.17 5.25
CA VAL A 120 -23.54 -0.61 5.77
C VAL A 120 -24.72 0.11 5.11
N ASP A 121 -24.53 1.37 4.70
CA ASP A 121 -25.57 2.26 4.19
C ASP A 121 -25.33 2.78 2.77
N LYS A 122 -24.20 2.44 2.12
CA LYS A 122 -23.86 2.82 0.74
C LYS A 122 -23.31 1.64 -0.06
N GLN A 123 -23.67 1.59 -1.34
CA GLN A 123 -23.09 0.62 -2.29
C GLN A 123 -21.64 0.96 -2.63
N VAL A 124 -21.36 2.26 -2.77
CA VAL A 124 -20.01 2.81 -2.94
C VAL A 124 -19.61 3.42 -1.60
N GLY A 125 -18.66 2.80 -0.91
CA GLY A 125 -18.15 3.28 0.37
C GLY A 125 -17.01 4.30 0.21
N SER A 126 -16.86 5.16 1.21
CA SER A 126 -15.71 6.06 1.34
C SER A 126 -14.53 5.39 2.03
N SER A 127 -13.36 6.06 2.01
CA SER A 127 -12.14 5.57 2.64
C SER A 127 -12.32 5.30 4.13
N GLY A 128 -13.12 6.09 4.85
CA GLY A 128 -13.31 5.93 6.30
C GLY A 128 -14.05 4.64 6.68
N SER A 129 -15.17 4.37 6.03
CA SER A 129 -15.95 3.15 6.27
C SER A 129 -15.20 1.89 5.81
N SER A 130 -14.50 2.00 4.68
CA SER A 130 -13.65 0.94 4.14
C SER A 130 -12.47 0.64 5.05
N ALA A 131 -11.76 1.66 5.53
CA ALA A 131 -10.64 1.51 6.46
C ALA A 131 -11.10 0.92 7.80
N THR A 132 -12.26 1.32 8.31
CA THR A 132 -12.87 0.71 9.51
C THR A 132 -13.13 -0.79 9.30
N ALA A 133 -13.63 -1.19 8.12
CA ALA A 133 -13.77 -2.60 7.80
C ALA A 133 -12.41 -3.31 7.75
N CYS A 134 -11.45 -2.80 6.96
CA CYS A 134 -10.13 -3.37 6.77
C CYS A 134 -9.34 -3.52 8.08
N PHE A 135 -9.42 -2.54 8.98
CA PHE A 135 -8.56 -2.43 10.15
C PHE A 135 -9.23 -2.90 11.44
N CYS A 136 -10.51 -2.59 11.65
CA CYS A 136 -11.24 -2.94 12.87
C CYS A 136 -12.00 -4.27 12.73
N GLY A 137 -12.25 -4.73 11.50
CA GLY A 137 -12.99 -5.96 11.24
C GLY A 137 -14.50 -5.82 11.36
N VAL A 138 -15.02 -4.59 11.29
CA VAL A 138 -16.45 -4.29 11.36
C VAL A 138 -16.82 -3.34 10.23
N LYS A 139 -17.85 -3.68 9.43
CA LYS A 139 -18.39 -2.73 8.46
C LYS A 139 -19.13 -1.60 9.17
N ALA A 140 -18.92 -0.38 8.69
CA ALA A 140 -19.45 0.85 9.27
C ALA A 140 -20.41 1.57 8.31
N ASN A 141 -21.12 2.56 8.82
CA ASN A 141 -21.80 3.53 7.93
C ASN A 141 -20.75 4.45 7.29
N ASP A 142 -21.11 5.05 6.16
CA ASP A 142 -20.21 5.84 5.34
C ASP A 142 -19.69 7.12 6.03
N ASN A 143 -18.48 7.55 5.66
CA ASN A 143 -17.80 8.75 6.17
C ASN A 143 -17.54 8.81 7.69
N MET A 144 -17.62 7.69 8.39
CA MET A 144 -17.22 7.58 9.80
C MET A 144 -15.91 6.79 9.93
N LEU A 145 -15.25 6.91 11.09
CA LEU A 145 -13.97 6.29 11.40
C LEU A 145 -14.05 5.48 12.69
N GLY A 146 -13.68 4.21 12.66
CA GLY A 146 -13.54 3.39 13.86
C GLY A 146 -14.84 3.23 14.66
N LEU A 147 -16.01 3.36 14.03
CA LEU A 147 -17.32 3.16 14.64
C LEU A 147 -18.06 2.03 13.94
N ASP A 148 -18.83 1.23 14.67
CA ASP A 148 -19.78 0.31 14.06
C ASP A 148 -21.06 1.04 13.57
N SER A 149 -21.99 0.27 13.01
CA SER A 149 -23.25 0.79 12.43
C SER A 149 -24.19 1.53 13.39
N ARG A 150 -23.94 1.52 14.72
CA ARG A 150 -24.68 2.30 15.72
C ARG A 150 -24.31 3.78 15.67
N GLY A 151 -23.08 4.11 15.28
CA GLY A 151 -22.66 5.48 15.01
C GLY A 151 -23.43 6.07 13.83
N ARG A 152 -23.65 7.38 13.85
CA ARG A 152 -24.35 8.14 12.81
C ARG A 152 -23.48 9.29 12.35
N TYR A 153 -23.44 9.50 11.04
CA TYR A 153 -22.61 10.53 10.42
C TYR A 153 -22.94 11.92 11.01
N GLY A 154 -21.91 12.61 11.49
CA GLY A 154 -22.00 13.95 12.08
C GLY A 154 -22.68 14.03 13.46
N ASP A 155 -23.11 12.92 14.07
CA ASP A 155 -23.73 12.93 15.40
C ASP A 155 -22.75 12.43 16.46
N CYS A 156 -22.21 13.36 17.26
CA CYS A 156 -21.26 13.06 18.31
C CYS A 156 -21.82 12.09 19.35
N ALA A 157 -23.07 12.26 19.79
CA ALA A 157 -23.63 11.43 20.85
C ALA A 157 -23.73 9.96 20.42
N SER A 158 -23.95 9.72 19.13
CA SER A 158 -24.05 8.37 18.56
C SER A 158 -22.71 7.60 18.52
N SER A 159 -21.58 8.31 18.55
CA SER A 159 -20.25 7.68 18.54
C SER A 159 -19.93 7.02 19.89
N ILE A 160 -20.54 7.52 20.97
CA ILE A 160 -20.36 7.04 22.34
C ILE A 160 -20.85 5.58 22.43
N GLY A 161 -19.90 4.66 22.63
CA GLY A 161 -20.17 3.22 22.75
C GLY A 161 -20.30 2.46 21.43
N ALA A 162 -20.12 3.14 20.29
CA ALA A 162 -20.02 2.52 18.95
C ALA A 162 -18.57 2.25 18.51
N ALA A 163 -17.58 2.68 19.30
CA ALA A 163 -16.15 2.53 19.00
C ALA A 163 -15.73 1.06 18.79
N VAL A 164 -14.92 0.85 17.76
CA VAL A 164 -14.30 -0.44 17.42
C VAL A 164 -12.80 -0.28 17.19
N ASP A 165 -12.00 -0.98 17.97
CA ASP A 165 -10.54 -0.89 17.90
C ASP A 165 -9.97 -1.53 16.64
N SER A 166 -8.91 -0.92 16.09
CA SER A 166 -8.16 -1.48 14.97
C SER A 166 -7.25 -2.64 15.41
N PHE A 167 -6.83 -3.49 14.47
CA PHE A 167 -5.84 -4.52 14.75
C PHE A 167 -4.49 -3.96 15.21
N LEU A 168 -4.18 -2.68 14.94
CA LEU A 168 -2.97 -2.01 15.45
C LEU A 168 -3.08 -1.77 16.96
N ILE A 169 -4.22 -1.26 17.45
CA ILE A 169 -4.48 -1.11 18.88
C ILE A 169 -4.44 -2.49 19.57
N LEU A 170 -5.00 -3.52 18.94
CA LEU A 170 -4.96 -4.89 19.46
C LEU A 170 -3.53 -5.47 19.47
N ALA A 171 -2.71 -5.17 18.46
CA ALA A 171 -1.30 -5.58 18.41
C ALA A 171 -0.49 -4.92 19.53
N HIS A 172 -0.68 -3.63 19.77
CA HIS A 172 -0.07 -2.93 20.90
C HIS A 172 -0.46 -3.56 22.24
N ARG A 173 -1.75 -3.85 22.45
CA ARG A 173 -2.24 -4.54 23.67
C ARG A 173 -1.64 -5.95 23.83
N ALA A 174 -1.24 -6.59 22.73
CA ALA A 174 -0.53 -7.86 22.72
C ALA A 174 0.99 -7.72 22.94
N GLY A 175 1.50 -6.51 23.22
CA GLY A 175 2.90 -6.23 23.49
C GLY A 175 3.77 -6.03 22.26
N LYS A 176 3.17 -5.87 21.07
CA LYS A 176 3.91 -5.69 19.81
C LYS A 176 4.08 -4.21 19.47
N SER A 177 5.19 -3.88 18.84
CA SER A 177 5.43 -2.58 18.23
C SER A 177 4.48 -2.28 17.09
N THR A 178 4.07 -1.03 16.96
CA THR A 178 3.04 -0.62 15.99
C THR A 178 3.38 0.68 15.30
N GLY A 179 2.96 0.84 14.05
CA GLY A 179 3.09 2.12 13.36
C GLY A 179 2.39 2.16 12.02
N PHE A 180 2.37 3.34 11.42
CA PHE A 180 1.88 3.55 10.07
C PHE A 180 2.69 4.58 9.30
N ALA A 181 2.67 4.44 7.98
CA ALA A 181 3.22 5.40 7.03
C ALA A 181 2.17 5.67 5.94
N THR A 182 1.98 6.93 5.57
CA THR A 182 1.02 7.35 4.54
C THR A 182 1.58 8.51 3.74
N THR A 183 1.19 8.67 2.48
CA THR A 183 1.42 9.91 1.72
C THR A 183 0.32 10.95 1.95
N SER A 184 -0.72 10.63 2.72
CA SER A 184 -1.78 11.55 3.08
C SER A 184 -1.48 12.32 4.38
N ARG A 185 -2.44 13.12 4.86
CA ARG A 185 -2.38 13.66 6.23
C ARG A 185 -2.49 12.49 7.20
N VAL A 186 -1.74 12.48 8.29
CA VAL A 186 -1.88 11.44 9.33
C VAL A 186 -3.26 11.41 10.00
N THR A 187 -4.05 12.47 9.82
CA THR A 187 -5.45 12.66 10.23
C THR A 187 -6.46 12.31 9.14
N HIS A 188 -6.02 11.99 7.92
CA HIS A 188 -6.90 11.56 6.83
C HIS A 188 -7.63 10.26 7.20
N ALA A 189 -8.76 10.00 6.55
CA ALA A 189 -9.67 8.90 6.90
C ALA A 189 -9.00 7.53 7.06
N THR A 190 -8.16 7.13 6.11
CA THR A 190 -7.50 5.82 6.16
C THR A 190 -6.56 5.67 7.37
N PRO A 191 -5.53 6.53 7.58
CA PRO A 191 -4.66 6.40 8.75
C PRO A 191 -5.43 6.66 10.05
N ALA A 192 -6.39 7.60 10.04
CA ALA A 192 -7.20 7.90 11.21
C ALA A 192 -8.02 6.71 11.69
N ALA A 193 -8.56 5.86 10.81
CA ALA A 193 -9.29 4.65 11.23
C ALA A 193 -8.42 3.65 12.03
N LEU A 194 -7.10 3.82 12.08
CA LEU A 194 -6.22 3.02 12.93
C LEU A 194 -6.33 3.39 14.42
N TYR A 195 -6.76 4.61 14.75
CA TYR A 195 -6.75 5.12 16.13
C TYR A 195 -7.96 5.98 16.52
N ALA A 196 -8.64 6.59 15.56
CA ALA A 196 -9.74 7.52 15.82
C ALA A 196 -11.09 6.81 15.79
N HIS A 197 -11.99 7.31 16.63
CA HIS A 197 -13.40 6.98 16.70
C HIS A 197 -14.19 8.27 16.47
N ALA A 198 -14.53 8.55 15.22
CA ALA A 198 -15.12 9.82 14.82
C ALA A 198 -16.39 9.60 13.97
N PRO A 199 -17.50 10.30 14.28
CA PRO A 199 -18.72 10.23 13.47
C PRO A 199 -18.60 11.02 12.16
N SER A 200 -17.51 11.75 11.95
CA SER A 200 -17.17 12.33 10.65
C SER A 200 -15.67 12.20 10.42
N ARG A 201 -15.30 11.72 9.24
CA ARG A 201 -13.90 11.69 8.76
C ARG A 201 -13.31 13.09 8.56
N ASP A 202 -14.16 14.11 8.46
CA ASP A 202 -13.75 15.49 8.16
C ASP A 202 -13.36 16.26 9.44
N TRP A 203 -13.55 15.69 10.62
CA TRP A 203 -13.21 16.33 11.90
C TRP A 203 -11.72 16.17 12.22
N GLU A 204 -10.85 16.62 11.30
CA GLU A 204 -9.40 16.43 11.39
C GLU A 204 -8.77 17.27 12.52
N ASN A 205 -9.23 18.50 12.71
CA ASN A 205 -8.85 19.41 13.80
C ASN A 205 -10.08 19.93 14.57
N ASP A 206 -9.86 20.69 15.65
CA ASP A 206 -10.93 21.21 16.53
C ASP A 206 -11.92 22.14 15.82
N GLY A 207 -11.47 22.93 14.85
CA GLY A 207 -12.28 23.85 14.07
C GLY A 207 -13.23 23.17 13.09
N ASP A 208 -13.00 21.91 12.75
CA ASP A 208 -13.84 21.13 11.84
C ASP A 208 -15.09 20.57 12.54
N ILE A 209 -15.10 20.55 13.88
CA ILE A 209 -16.23 20.05 14.66
C ILE A 209 -17.27 21.17 14.81
N PRO A 210 -18.53 20.95 14.40
CA PRO A 210 -19.61 21.90 14.68
C PRO A 210 -19.72 22.18 16.19
N THR A 211 -19.91 23.44 16.57
CA THR A 211 -19.87 23.86 17.99
C THR A 211 -20.87 23.08 18.86
N GLU A 212 -22.04 22.76 18.32
CA GLU A 212 -23.06 21.94 18.97
C GLU A 212 -22.64 20.48 19.19
N GLU A 213 -21.80 19.92 18.32
CA GLU A 213 -21.27 18.56 18.44
C GLU A 213 -20.06 18.53 19.39
N ALA A 214 -19.18 19.54 19.33
CA ALA A 214 -18.07 19.70 20.27
C ALA A 214 -18.57 19.79 21.72
N ALA A 215 -19.68 20.49 21.95
CA ALA A 215 -20.32 20.59 23.27
C ALA A 215 -20.83 19.25 23.82
N LYS A 216 -20.99 18.21 22.99
CA LYS A 216 -21.38 16.85 23.40
C LYS A 216 -20.19 15.98 23.78
N GLY A 217 -18.96 16.48 23.65
CA GLY A 217 -17.74 15.84 24.16
C GLY A 217 -16.94 15.03 23.14
N CYS A 218 -17.17 15.20 21.84
CA CYS A 218 -16.29 14.61 20.82
C CYS A 218 -14.99 15.38 20.71
N THR A 219 -13.91 14.64 20.50
CA THR A 219 -12.58 15.16 20.21
C THR A 219 -12.25 14.97 18.73
N ASP A 220 -11.49 15.91 18.18
CA ASP A 220 -11.04 15.86 16.79
C ASP A 220 -10.02 14.74 16.56
N ILE A 221 -9.85 14.33 15.31
CA ILE A 221 -8.94 13.24 14.95
C ILE A 221 -7.51 13.56 15.39
N GLY A 222 -7.04 14.81 15.23
CA GLY A 222 -5.74 15.26 15.73
C GLY A 222 -5.57 15.01 17.23
N ALA A 223 -6.54 15.42 18.05
CA ALA A 223 -6.55 15.13 19.49
C ALA A 223 -6.51 13.62 19.78
N GLN A 224 -7.24 12.82 19.01
CA GLN A 224 -7.26 11.36 19.17
C GLN A 224 -5.93 10.68 18.80
N LEU A 225 -5.05 11.32 18.02
CA LEU A 225 -3.68 10.85 17.80
C LEU A 225 -2.88 10.85 19.11
N VAL A 226 -3.18 11.74 20.06
CA VAL A 226 -2.58 11.74 21.41
C VAL A 226 -3.36 10.83 22.35
N GLU A 227 -4.68 10.82 22.28
CA GLU A 227 -5.52 10.04 23.22
C GLU A 227 -5.39 8.54 22.98
N ASN A 228 -5.49 8.12 21.72
CA ASN A 228 -5.48 6.71 21.32
C ASN A 228 -4.21 6.35 20.54
N GLY A 229 -3.75 7.24 19.66
CA GLY A 229 -2.60 7.02 18.78
C GLY A 229 -1.22 7.14 19.45
N HIS A 230 -1.15 7.53 20.73
CA HIS A 230 0.11 7.57 21.49
C HIS A 230 0.73 6.18 21.67
N VAL A 231 0.01 5.11 21.34
CA VAL A 231 0.50 3.73 21.39
C VAL A 231 1.41 3.38 20.21
N PHE A 232 1.37 4.14 19.12
CA PHE A 232 2.18 3.88 17.94
C PHE A 232 3.62 4.33 18.13
N ASP A 233 4.56 3.49 17.75
CA ASP A 233 5.99 3.78 17.80
C ASP A 233 6.41 4.61 16.57
N VAL A 234 5.79 4.38 15.41
CA VAL A 234 6.12 5.10 14.18
C VAL A 234 4.86 5.69 13.54
N VAL A 235 4.86 7.00 13.29
CA VAL A 235 3.81 7.73 12.57
C VAL A 235 4.47 8.60 11.51
N LEU A 236 4.25 8.31 10.24
CA LEU A 236 4.88 9.01 9.11
C LEU A 236 3.83 9.44 8.09
N GLY A 237 3.88 10.71 7.66
CA GLY A 237 3.04 11.24 6.58
C GLY A 237 3.08 12.77 6.53
N GLY A 238 2.01 13.40 6.07
CA GLY A 238 1.83 14.85 6.13
C GLY A 238 0.85 15.29 7.23
N GLY A 239 0.41 16.55 7.16
CA GLY A 239 -0.73 17.07 7.91
C GLY A 239 -0.38 17.95 9.09
N ARG A 240 0.79 18.62 9.07
CA ARG A 240 1.20 19.53 10.16
C ARG A 240 0.12 20.55 10.53
N ARG A 241 -0.61 21.07 9.54
CA ARG A 241 -1.65 22.11 9.78
C ARG A 241 -2.78 21.65 10.70
N GLU A 242 -3.13 20.37 10.70
CA GLU A 242 -4.23 19.86 11.53
C GLU A 242 -3.79 19.69 13.01
N LEU A 243 -2.48 19.70 13.25
CA LEU A 243 -1.86 19.36 14.54
C LEU A 243 -1.27 20.57 15.28
N THR A 244 -1.14 21.73 14.62
CA THR A 244 -0.58 22.96 15.17
C THR A 244 -1.59 24.11 15.19
N GLY A 245 -1.36 25.10 16.06
CA GLY A 245 -2.25 26.24 16.25
C GLY A 245 -2.11 27.33 15.19
N THR A 246 -3.14 28.17 15.05
CA THR A 246 -3.14 29.37 14.19
C THR A 246 -2.09 30.43 14.58
N ASN A 247 -1.46 30.27 15.75
CA ASN A 247 -0.36 31.09 16.24
C ASN A 247 1.03 30.51 15.93
N GLN A 248 1.10 29.34 15.28
CA GLN A 248 2.34 28.68 14.89
C GLN A 248 2.49 28.70 13.38
N THR A 249 3.61 29.25 12.92
CA THR A 249 4.02 29.23 11.52
C THR A 249 4.51 27.83 11.14
N ASP A 250 4.16 27.38 9.93
CA ASP A 250 4.67 26.12 9.40
C ASP A 250 6.20 26.20 9.15
N PRO A 251 6.99 25.17 9.51
CA PRO A 251 8.45 25.22 9.40
C PRO A 251 8.98 25.33 7.96
N GLU A 252 8.19 24.94 6.97
CA GLU A 252 8.57 24.92 5.56
C GLU A 252 7.89 26.04 4.76
N TYR A 253 6.70 26.45 5.19
CA TYR A 253 5.90 27.50 4.57
C TYR A 253 5.73 28.68 5.53
N PRO A 254 6.66 29.64 5.59
CA PRO A 254 6.68 30.70 6.62
C PRO A 254 5.48 31.66 6.63
N ASP A 255 4.74 31.71 5.53
CA ASP A 255 3.53 32.54 5.38
C ASP A 255 2.25 31.79 5.78
N GLU A 256 2.35 30.49 6.09
CA GLU A 256 1.23 29.63 6.46
C GLU A 256 1.25 29.31 7.96
N VAL A 257 0.07 29.08 8.53
CA VAL A 257 -0.10 28.71 9.95
C VAL A 257 -0.91 27.42 10.12
N GLY A 258 -0.88 26.87 11.32
CA GLY A 258 -1.75 25.75 11.72
C GLY A 258 -3.23 26.13 11.75
N HIS A 259 -4.10 25.12 11.81
CA HIS A 259 -5.56 25.30 11.81
C HIS A 259 -6.18 25.28 13.20
N ARG A 260 -5.47 24.77 14.22
CA ARG A 260 -6.07 24.61 15.55
C ARG A 260 -6.37 25.93 16.23
N THR A 261 -7.54 26.04 16.84
CA THR A 261 -8.02 27.25 17.53
C THR A 261 -8.07 27.10 19.05
N ASP A 262 -7.92 25.88 19.55
CA ASP A 262 -7.93 25.52 20.97
C ASP A 262 -6.61 25.77 21.72
N GLY A 263 -5.58 26.24 21.01
CA GLY A 263 -4.27 26.55 21.56
C GLY A 263 -3.40 25.32 21.85
N ARG A 264 -3.80 24.12 21.42
CA ARG A 264 -3.02 22.89 21.59
C ARG A 264 -1.95 22.74 20.53
N ASN A 265 -0.89 22.04 20.90
CA ASN A 265 0.13 21.56 19.97
C ASN A 265 0.18 20.03 20.06
N ILE A 266 -0.51 19.37 19.14
CA ILE A 266 -0.66 17.92 19.16
C ILE A 266 0.67 17.21 18.95
N ILE A 267 1.60 17.81 18.19
CA ILE A 267 2.95 17.27 17.97
C ILE A 267 3.70 17.21 19.31
N GLU A 268 3.74 18.33 20.04
CA GLU A 268 4.39 18.39 21.35
C GLU A 268 3.72 17.46 22.38
N GLU A 269 2.38 17.43 22.39
CA GLU A 269 1.62 16.54 23.26
C GLU A 269 1.93 15.06 22.99
N TRP A 270 1.98 14.64 21.72
CA TRP A 270 2.31 13.26 21.35
C TRP A 270 3.74 12.90 21.77
N LEU A 271 4.72 13.78 21.53
CA LEU A 271 6.10 13.59 21.94
C LEU A 271 6.22 13.45 23.47
N SER A 272 5.40 14.18 24.23
CA SER A 272 5.37 14.11 25.70
C SER A 272 4.89 12.75 26.25
N LYS A 273 4.18 11.95 25.44
CA LYS A 273 3.75 10.59 25.80
C LYS A 273 4.86 9.55 25.64
N LYS A 274 6.01 9.91 25.07
CA LYS A 274 7.09 8.99 24.72
C LYS A 274 8.35 9.23 25.55
N ALA A 275 9.27 8.27 25.53
CA ALA A 275 10.56 8.40 26.20
C ALA A 275 11.46 9.41 25.46
N ALA A 276 11.67 10.59 26.06
CA ALA A 276 12.28 11.74 25.40
C ALA A 276 13.67 11.48 24.75
N ASN A 277 14.48 10.60 25.34
CA ASN A 277 15.84 10.32 24.84
C ASN A 277 15.89 9.44 23.58
N ARG A 278 14.79 8.75 23.25
CA ARG A 278 14.71 7.81 22.11
C ARG A 278 13.53 8.14 21.18
N THR A 279 12.95 9.33 21.33
CA THR A 279 11.86 9.84 20.49
C THR A 279 12.39 10.93 19.56
N LYS A 280 11.96 10.92 18.30
CA LYS A 280 12.33 11.92 17.30
C LYS A 280 11.09 12.49 16.62
N TYR A 281 11.11 13.80 16.42
CA TYR A 281 10.24 14.50 15.48
C TYR A 281 11.07 14.98 14.30
N VAL A 282 10.59 14.73 13.09
CA VAL A 282 11.20 15.18 11.84
C VAL A 282 10.13 15.70 10.90
N TRP A 283 10.47 16.66 10.03
CA TRP A 283 9.52 17.26 9.11
C TRP A 283 10.06 17.45 7.69
N ASN A 284 11.31 17.06 7.41
CA ASN A 284 11.90 17.12 6.09
C ASN A 284 12.85 15.94 5.83
N LEU A 285 13.33 15.82 4.59
CA LEU A 285 14.14 14.71 4.12
C LEU A 285 15.50 14.62 4.84
N ASP A 286 16.15 15.75 5.10
CA ASP A 286 17.45 15.77 5.77
C ASP A 286 17.36 15.27 7.22
N ALA A 287 16.37 15.77 7.97
CA ALA A 287 16.11 15.33 9.34
C ALA A 287 15.71 13.84 9.36
N PHE A 288 14.84 13.41 8.45
CA PHE A 288 14.44 12.00 8.30
C PHE A 288 15.63 11.07 7.96
N SER A 289 16.47 11.50 7.03
CA SER A 289 17.67 10.76 6.62
C SER A 289 18.64 10.58 7.79
N SER A 290 18.76 11.60 8.63
CA SER A 290 19.62 11.62 9.82
C SER A 290 19.11 10.77 10.99
N VAL A 291 17.86 10.29 10.96
CA VAL A 291 17.34 9.39 12.01
C VAL A 291 18.07 8.05 11.95
N ASP A 292 18.79 7.74 13.03
CA ASP A 292 19.33 6.40 13.27
C ASP A 292 18.23 5.50 13.87
N PRO A 293 17.76 4.48 13.12
CA PRO A 293 16.71 3.58 13.60
C PRO A 293 17.17 2.69 14.77
N ALA A 294 18.48 2.48 14.97
CA ALA A 294 18.97 1.71 16.12
C ALA A 294 18.73 2.46 17.44
N GLU A 295 18.89 3.78 17.42
CA GLU A 295 18.78 4.65 18.60
C GLU A 295 17.41 5.33 18.77
N THR A 296 16.48 5.09 17.85
CA THR A 296 15.14 5.69 17.85
C THR A 296 14.08 4.65 18.13
N ASP A 297 13.36 4.75 19.25
CA ASP A 297 12.24 3.87 19.59
C ASP A 297 10.90 4.43 19.16
N ALA A 298 10.77 5.77 19.11
CA ALA A 298 9.57 6.42 18.60
C ALA A 298 9.91 7.51 17.57
N LEU A 299 9.18 7.54 16.46
CA LEU A 299 9.39 8.49 15.36
C LEU A 299 8.05 9.07 14.89
N LEU A 300 7.93 10.39 15.00
CA LEU A 300 6.88 11.17 14.34
C LEU A 300 7.50 11.95 13.18
N GLY A 301 7.08 11.66 11.96
CA GLY A 301 7.52 12.32 10.74
C GLY A 301 6.35 12.99 10.04
N LEU A 302 6.36 14.32 9.94
CA LEU A 302 5.31 15.10 9.30
C LEU A 302 5.91 15.98 8.20
N PHE A 303 5.91 15.48 6.97
CA PHE A 303 6.70 16.01 5.87
C PHE A 303 6.05 17.15 5.13
N GLU A 304 4.73 17.29 5.23
CA GLU A 304 4.00 18.35 4.56
C GLU A 304 2.96 19.03 5.45
N ARG A 305 2.60 20.26 5.08
CA ARG A 305 1.52 21.01 5.75
C ARG A 305 0.20 20.24 5.63
N GLY A 306 -0.08 19.70 4.44
CA GLY A 306 -1.27 18.95 4.08
C GLY A 306 -0.97 17.49 3.72
N HIS A 307 -1.47 17.03 2.58
CA HIS A 307 -0.97 15.77 1.99
C HIS A 307 0.47 15.96 1.54
N MET A 308 1.24 14.87 1.47
CA MET A 308 2.55 14.88 0.82
C MET A 308 2.39 15.14 -0.68
N HIS A 309 3.46 15.57 -1.34
CA HIS A 309 3.43 15.77 -2.78
C HIS A 309 3.18 14.44 -3.51
N PHE A 310 2.62 14.52 -4.72
CA PHE A 310 2.62 13.36 -5.61
C PHE A 310 4.07 12.96 -5.92
N GLU A 311 4.33 11.67 -6.10
CA GLU A 311 5.69 11.18 -6.38
C GLU A 311 6.32 11.85 -7.61
N ALA A 312 5.50 12.26 -8.59
CA ALA A 312 5.95 12.99 -9.78
C ALA A 312 6.46 14.41 -9.46
N ASP A 313 5.87 15.06 -8.45
CA ASP A 313 6.16 16.45 -8.05
C ASP A 313 7.09 16.51 -6.83
N ARG A 314 7.41 15.36 -6.21
CA ARG A 314 8.20 15.27 -4.97
C ARG A 314 9.58 15.92 -5.07
N ALA A 315 10.15 16.01 -6.27
CA ALA A 315 11.43 16.65 -6.51
C ALA A 315 11.37 18.19 -6.47
N ASP A 316 10.17 18.77 -6.53
CA ASP A 316 9.94 20.22 -6.51
C ASP A 316 9.78 20.78 -5.08
N ASP A 317 9.67 19.89 -4.09
CA ASP A 317 9.64 20.25 -2.67
C ASP A 317 11.02 20.79 -2.20
N GLU A 318 11.01 21.98 -1.59
CA GLU A 318 12.23 22.73 -1.25
C GLU A 318 12.98 22.12 -0.06
N ALA A 319 12.29 21.72 1.02
CA ALA A 319 12.96 21.03 2.13
C ALA A 319 13.09 19.52 1.88
N GLY A 320 12.38 19.03 0.85
CA GLY A 320 12.37 17.66 0.40
C GLY A 320 11.60 16.74 1.35
N GLU A 321 10.96 15.73 0.78
CA GLU A 321 10.21 14.72 1.53
C GLU A 321 10.61 13.28 1.14
N PRO A 322 10.57 12.33 2.09
CA PRO A 322 10.89 10.93 1.81
C PRO A 322 9.78 10.26 1.00
N SER A 323 10.17 9.40 0.06
CA SER A 323 9.22 8.52 -0.62
C SER A 323 8.54 7.54 0.34
N ILE A 324 7.37 7.02 -0.04
CA ILE A 324 6.66 5.98 0.73
C ILE A 324 7.53 4.73 0.97
N ALA A 325 8.43 4.42 0.03
CA ALA A 325 9.38 3.32 0.17
C ALA A 325 10.43 3.59 1.25
N GLU A 326 10.97 4.82 1.31
CA GLU A 326 11.94 5.24 2.34
C GLU A 326 11.30 5.29 3.73
N MET A 327 10.09 5.86 3.84
CA MET A 327 9.28 5.86 5.06
C MET A 327 9.04 4.44 5.57
N THR A 328 8.57 3.54 4.70
CA THR A 328 8.33 2.13 5.03
C THR A 328 9.60 1.43 5.50
N ALA A 329 10.72 1.62 4.79
CA ALA A 329 11.98 0.99 5.13
C ALA A 329 12.51 1.46 6.51
N LYS A 330 12.38 2.76 6.82
CA LYS A 330 12.78 3.30 8.13
C LYS A 330 11.85 2.81 9.23
N ALA A 331 10.54 2.79 9.00
CA ALA A 331 9.55 2.27 9.94
C ALA A 331 9.83 0.80 10.30
N ILE A 332 10.05 -0.06 9.30
CA ILE A 332 10.42 -1.46 9.53
C ILE A 332 11.69 -1.56 10.38
N LYS A 333 12.72 -0.75 10.09
CA LYS A 333 13.99 -0.78 10.84
C LYS A 333 13.84 -0.42 12.32
N ILE A 334 12.92 0.49 12.64
CA ILE A 334 12.61 0.88 14.03
C ILE A 334 11.79 -0.22 14.71
N LEU A 335 10.68 -0.64 14.07
CA LEU A 335 9.70 -1.57 14.63
C LEU A 335 10.25 -3.00 14.79
N GLN A 336 11.14 -3.45 13.90
CA GLN A 336 11.71 -4.81 13.95
C GLN A 336 12.60 -5.07 15.17
N LYS A 337 12.94 -4.04 15.94
CA LYS A 337 13.69 -4.19 17.19
C LYS A 337 12.90 -4.92 18.25
N ASP A 338 11.57 -4.90 18.17
CA ASP A 338 10.70 -5.60 19.11
C ASP A 338 10.81 -7.13 18.94
N PRO A 339 11.29 -7.86 19.98
CA PRO A 339 11.39 -9.31 19.93
C PRO A 339 10.02 -10.01 19.86
N ASP A 340 8.93 -9.38 20.27
CA ASP A 340 7.57 -9.91 20.19
C ASP A 340 6.95 -9.69 18.80
N GLY A 341 7.55 -8.81 17.99
CA GLY A 341 7.19 -8.54 16.60
C GLY A 341 6.45 -7.23 16.41
N TYR A 342 6.07 -6.92 15.18
CA TYR A 342 5.48 -5.61 14.86
C TYR A 342 4.35 -5.62 13.85
N PHE A 343 3.58 -4.54 13.86
CA PHE A 343 2.52 -4.24 12.90
C PHE A 343 2.79 -2.90 12.23
N LEU A 344 2.76 -2.88 10.91
CA LEU A 344 2.93 -1.69 10.10
C LEU A 344 1.82 -1.59 9.06
N VAL A 345 1.13 -0.45 8.98
CA VAL A 345 0.21 -0.13 7.89
C VAL A 345 0.88 0.90 6.98
N VAL A 346 0.82 0.68 5.67
CA VAL A 346 1.40 1.57 4.66
C VAL A 346 0.32 1.93 3.65
N GLU A 347 0.08 3.23 3.48
CA GLU A 347 -0.90 3.75 2.53
C GLU A 347 -0.23 4.56 1.41
N GLY A 348 -0.69 4.37 0.17
CA GLY A 348 -0.35 5.25 -0.96
C GLY A 348 -1.60 5.72 -1.72
N LEU A 349 -1.65 7.01 -2.06
CA LEU A 349 -2.65 7.66 -2.92
C LEU A 349 -2.17 7.64 -4.39
N TYR A 350 -3.04 7.41 -5.39
CA TYR A 350 -2.64 7.23 -6.81
C TYR A 350 -3.66 7.76 -7.85
N ASN A 351 -3.19 8.22 -9.04
CA ASN A 351 -3.94 8.41 -10.31
C ASN A 351 -2.98 8.56 -11.51
N ASP A 352 -3.16 7.89 -12.68
CA ASP A 352 -2.39 8.10 -13.95
C ASP A 352 -2.93 7.35 -15.24
N GLY A 353 -2.62 7.87 -16.47
CA GLY A 353 -1.83 7.17 -17.55
C GLY A 353 -2.44 6.55 -18.86
N GLU A 354 -1.78 6.69 -20.04
CA GLU A 354 -2.23 6.42 -21.47
C GLU A 354 -1.67 5.19 -22.28
N GLY A 355 -2.29 4.80 -23.44
CA GLY A 355 -2.07 3.55 -24.23
C GLY A 355 -1.91 3.61 -25.78
N SER A 356 -1.98 2.45 -26.48
CA SER A 356 -1.05 2.03 -27.58
C SER A 356 -1.57 1.82 -29.03
N ASP A 357 -2.67 2.43 -29.50
CA ASP A 357 -3.25 2.14 -30.84
C ASP A 357 -2.98 3.21 -31.94
N GLY A 358 -2.17 4.23 -31.64
CA GLY A 358 -1.84 5.30 -32.58
C GLY A 358 -2.95 6.35 -32.77
N MET A 359 -4.05 6.26 -32.03
CA MET A 359 -5.06 7.31 -31.84
C MET A 359 -5.09 7.69 -30.35
N PRO A 360 -5.28 8.97 -29.96
CA PRO A 360 -5.36 9.29 -28.54
C PRO A 360 -6.72 8.87 -27.95
N TYR A 361 -6.67 8.03 -26.91
CA TYR A 361 -7.78 7.59 -26.06
C TYR A 361 -7.27 7.39 -24.63
N THR A 362 -8.15 7.53 -23.63
CA THR A 362 -7.76 7.40 -22.21
C THR A 362 -7.81 5.94 -21.76
N THR A 363 -6.75 5.43 -21.12
CA THR A 363 -6.67 4.01 -20.67
C THR A 363 -7.49 3.74 -19.42
N LEU A 364 -7.69 4.76 -18.58
CA LEU A 364 -8.70 4.78 -17.55
C LEU A 364 -9.88 5.59 -18.07
N ASN A 365 -11.07 5.01 -17.95
CA ASN A 365 -12.31 5.70 -18.21
C ASN A 365 -13.01 5.90 -16.87
N TYR A 366 -13.21 7.15 -16.51
CA TYR A 366 -13.94 7.49 -15.30
C TYR A 366 -15.42 7.62 -15.66
N ALA A 367 -16.28 6.99 -14.87
CA ALA A 367 -17.73 7.10 -15.09
C ALA A 367 -18.19 8.55 -14.89
N ASP A 368 -17.58 9.26 -13.94
CA ASP A 368 -17.82 10.67 -13.66
C ASP A 368 -16.52 11.43 -13.35
N GLY A 369 -16.58 12.75 -13.22
CA GLY A 369 -15.42 13.58 -12.87
C GLY A 369 -15.23 14.81 -13.78
N PRO A 370 -14.15 15.57 -13.56
CA PRO A 370 -13.97 16.89 -14.19
C PRO A 370 -13.72 16.81 -15.70
N GLY A 371 -13.28 15.66 -16.21
CA GLY A 371 -13.24 15.37 -17.64
C GLY A 371 -14.60 15.51 -18.34
N GLY A 372 -15.70 15.27 -17.64
CA GLY A 372 -17.05 15.36 -18.19
C GLY A 372 -17.47 16.80 -18.51
N GLU A 373 -17.00 17.78 -17.72
CA GLU A 373 -17.27 19.20 -18.02
C GLU A 373 -16.57 19.62 -19.31
N ILE A 374 -15.31 19.18 -19.47
CA ILE A 374 -14.51 19.45 -20.65
C ILE A 374 -15.17 18.85 -21.91
N GLU A 375 -15.71 17.63 -21.82
CA GLU A 375 -16.43 17.00 -22.93
C GLU A 375 -17.77 17.68 -23.23
N ARG A 376 -18.55 18.03 -22.19
CA ARG A 376 -19.81 18.77 -22.32
C ARG A 376 -19.58 20.09 -23.04
N ASP A 377 -18.58 20.84 -22.62
CA ASP A 377 -18.30 22.18 -23.15
C ASP A 377 -17.80 22.09 -24.60
N SER A 378 -16.98 21.08 -24.93
CA SER A 378 -16.62 20.77 -26.33
C SER A 378 -17.86 20.47 -27.17
N TYR A 379 -18.75 19.60 -26.69
CA TYR A 379 -19.95 19.22 -27.44
C TYR A 379 -20.88 20.42 -27.67
N ASN A 380 -21.08 21.26 -26.65
CA ASN A 380 -21.87 22.49 -26.76
C ASN A 380 -21.26 23.49 -27.76
N ALA A 381 -19.93 23.55 -27.87
CA ALA A 381 -19.25 24.50 -28.74
C ALA A 381 -19.21 24.07 -30.20
N VAL A 382 -18.93 22.78 -30.48
CA VAL A 382 -18.63 22.31 -31.85
C VAL A 382 -19.47 21.10 -32.30
N GLY A 383 -20.40 20.61 -31.47
CA GLY A 383 -21.27 19.48 -31.79
C GLY A 383 -20.55 18.13 -31.80
N SER A 384 -19.35 18.05 -31.23
CA SER A 384 -18.54 16.84 -31.16
C SER A 384 -17.71 16.77 -29.87
N ARG A 385 -17.30 15.55 -29.52
CA ARG A 385 -16.32 15.30 -28.45
C ARG A 385 -15.02 16.07 -28.69
N ARG A 386 -14.24 16.25 -27.63
CA ARG A 386 -12.93 16.93 -27.71
C ARG A 386 -12.00 16.20 -28.69
N ASN A 387 -11.36 16.97 -29.57
CA ASN A 387 -10.30 16.45 -30.43
C ASN A 387 -8.97 16.48 -29.67
N LEU A 388 -8.38 15.31 -29.44
CA LEU A 388 -7.15 15.14 -28.66
C LEU A 388 -5.90 14.96 -29.54
N THR A 389 -5.99 14.98 -30.88
CA THR A 389 -4.87 14.66 -31.80
C THR A 389 -3.58 15.45 -31.52
N ASN A 390 -3.68 16.69 -31.04
CA ASN A 390 -2.53 17.55 -30.74
C ASN A 390 -2.49 17.98 -29.26
N VAL A 391 -3.17 17.25 -28.37
CA VAL A 391 -3.15 17.49 -26.94
C VAL A 391 -2.12 16.54 -26.32
N ASN A 392 -1.26 17.04 -25.42
CA ASN A 392 -0.39 16.16 -24.65
C ASN A 392 -1.23 15.48 -23.56
N THR A 393 -1.70 14.28 -23.88
CA THR A 393 -2.59 13.50 -23.03
C THR A 393 -1.83 12.64 -21.99
N GLY A 394 -0.50 12.55 -22.12
CA GLY A 394 0.40 12.03 -21.07
C GLY A 394 0.93 13.10 -20.12
N GLY A 395 0.41 14.33 -20.18
CA GLY A 395 0.76 15.38 -19.22
C GLY A 395 0.20 15.06 -17.83
N ILE A 396 0.94 15.38 -16.77
CA ILE A 396 0.56 15.12 -15.37
C ILE A 396 -0.79 15.76 -14.99
N ASP A 397 -1.10 16.93 -15.56
CA ASP A 397 -2.37 17.64 -15.32
C ASP A 397 -3.49 17.27 -16.30
N PHE A 398 -3.27 16.30 -17.17
CA PHE A 398 -4.26 15.93 -18.18
C PHE A 398 -5.43 15.18 -17.53
N LYS A 399 -6.62 15.78 -17.62
CA LYS A 399 -7.88 15.18 -17.16
C LYS A 399 -8.47 14.29 -18.25
N GLN A 400 -8.55 12.99 -17.98
CA GLN A 400 -9.18 12.00 -18.86
C GLN A 400 -10.67 12.30 -19.02
N SER A 401 -11.25 11.92 -20.18
CA SER A 401 -12.69 12.09 -20.44
C SER A 401 -13.51 11.35 -19.38
N ALA A 402 -14.66 11.94 -19.00
CA ALA A 402 -15.64 11.29 -18.13
C ALA A 402 -17.05 11.44 -18.70
N ILE A 403 -17.95 10.51 -18.37
CA ILE A 403 -19.31 10.49 -18.93
C ILE A 403 -20.22 11.49 -18.19
N VAL A 404 -20.11 11.56 -16.86
CA VAL A 404 -20.91 12.46 -16.03
C VAL A 404 -20.03 13.60 -15.48
N PRO A 405 -20.34 14.87 -15.77
CA PRO A 405 -19.56 16.00 -15.27
C PRO A 405 -19.68 16.17 -13.76
N ARG A 406 -18.54 16.25 -13.05
CA ARG A 406 -18.45 16.57 -11.62
C ARG A 406 -17.15 17.31 -11.30
N GLU A 407 -17.10 18.00 -10.17
CA GLU A 407 -15.86 18.62 -9.68
C GLU A 407 -14.82 17.55 -9.31
N ASP A 408 -15.25 16.52 -8.58
CA ASP A 408 -14.47 15.34 -8.21
C ASP A 408 -15.09 14.06 -8.77
N GLU A 409 -14.24 13.10 -9.13
CA GLU A 409 -14.66 11.74 -9.46
C GLU A 409 -15.17 11.00 -8.22
N SER A 410 -16.19 10.18 -8.39
CA SER A 410 -16.70 9.32 -7.32
C SER A 410 -15.96 8.00 -7.30
N HIS A 411 -15.71 7.47 -6.11
CA HIS A 411 -15.25 6.09 -5.95
C HIS A 411 -16.12 5.08 -6.73
N ALA A 412 -15.53 3.93 -7.03
CA ALA A 412 -16.22 2.83 -7.68
C ALA A 412 -16.61 1.73 -6.67
N GLY A 413 -17.71 1.01 -6.95
CA GLY A 413 -18.36 0.08 -6.01
C GLY A 413 -18.08 -1.40 -6.28
N GLU A 414 -17.20 -1.72 -7.22
CA GLU A 414 -16.81 -3.09 -7.54
C GLU A 414 -15.89 -3.70 -6.48
N ASP A 415 -15.75 -5.02 -6.54
CA ASP A 415 -14.83 -5.76 -5.70
C ASP A 415 -13.38 -5.42 -6.04
N VAL A 416 -12.53 -5.28 -5.01
CA VAL A 416 -11.09 -5.06 -5.15
C VAL A 416 -10.30 -6.32 -4.77
N ALA A 417 -9.08 -6.49 -5.28
CA ALA A 417 -8.27 -7.66 -4.95
C ALA A 417 -7.48 -7.51 -3.65
N ILE A 418 -7.29 -8.65 -3.00
CA ILE A 418 -6.40 -8.86 -1.87
C ILE A 418 -5.24 -9.72 -2.36
N TYR A 419 -4.01 -9.29 -2.12
CA TYR A 419 -2.80 -10.09 -2.38
C TYR A 419 -2.11 -10.40 -1.05
N ALA A 420 -1.82 -11.67 -0.79
CA ALA A 420 -1.24 -12.08 0.50
C ALA A 420 -0.11 -13.10 0.36
N ASN A 421 0.93 -12.89 1.18
CA ASN A 421 2.10 -13.77 1.32
C ASN A 421 2.47 -13.93 2.80
N GLY A 422 3.05 -15.09 3.16
CA GLY A 422 3.49 -15.39 4.52
C GLY A 422 2.54 -16.30 5.32
N PRO A 423 2.69 -16.34 6.66
CA PRO A 423 1.88 -17.21 7.52
C PRO A 423 0.39 -16.90 7.38
N MET A 424 -0.41 -17.95 7.22
CA MET A 424 -1.87 -17.89 7.01
C MET A 424 -2.37 -17.14 5.77
N ALA A 425 -1.48 -16.71 4.85
CA ALA A 425 -1.89 -16.02 3.63
C ALA A 425 -2.90 -16.80 2.76
N HIS A 426 -2.85 -18.14 2.83
CA HIS A 426 -3.76 -19.03 2.12
C HIS A 426 -5.23 -18.92 2.56
N LEU A 427 -5.53 -18.26 3.68
CA LEU A 427 -6.89 -17.96 4.10
C LEU A 427 -7.56 -16.87 3.24
N PHE A 428 -6.79 -16.13 2.46
CA PHE A 428 -7.31 -15.25 1.42
C PHE A 428 -7.52 -16.05 0.13
N HIS A 429 -8.75 -16.50 -0.10
CA HIS A 429 -9.15 -17.19 -1.32
C HIS A 429 -10.64 -16.99 -1.63
N GLY A 430 -10.98 -16.81 -2.91
CA GLY A 430 -12.38 -16.59 -3.31
C GLY A 430 -12.83 -15.16 -3.09
N VAL A 431 -14.05 -14.97 -2.58
CA VAL A 431 -14.69 -13.65 -2.42
C VAL A 431 -15.11 -13.46 -0.97
N HIS A 432 -14.70 -12.35 -0.36
CA HIS A 432 -14.94 -12.07 1.05
C HIS A 432 -15.56 -10.68 1.25
N GLU A 433 -16.19 -10.50 2.41
CA GLU A 433 -16.46 -9.15 2.92
C GLU A 433 -15.14 -8.47 3.29
N GLN A 434 -15.02 -7.16 3.06
CA GLN A 434 -13.80 -6.40 3.34
C GLN A 434 -13.32 -6.53 4.79
N ASN A 435 -14.26 -6.65 5.73
CA ASN A 435 -13.94 -6.79 7.15
C ASN A 435 -13.23 -8.10 7.51
N TYR A 436 -13.29 -9.11 6.63
CA TYR A 436 -12.57 -10.37 6.80
C TYR A 436 -11.04 -10.19 6.89
N MET A 437 -10.49 -9.15 6.26
CA MET A 437 -9.05 -8.86 6.30
C MET A 437 -8.52 -8.72 7.73
N ALA A 438 -9.16 -7.89 8.55
CA ALA A 438 -8.78 -7.69 9.94
C ALA A 438 -8.83 -9.01 10.73
N HIS A 439 -9.85 -9.84 10.48
CA HIS A 439 -9.99 -11.13 11.16
C HIS A 439 -8.88 -12.11 10.80
N VAL A 440 -8.50 -12.21 9.52
CA VAL A 440 -7.37 -13.05 9.10
C VAL A 440 -6.06 -12.54 9.70
N VAL A 441 -5.84 -11.22 9.71
CA VAL A 441 -4.66 -10.61 10.35
C VAL A 441 -4.61 -10.92 11.84
N ARG A 442 -5.72 -10.72 12.56
CA ARG A 442 -5.87 -11.03 14.00
C ARG A 442 -5.67 -12.52 14.30
N TYR A 443 -6.16 -13.39 13.42
CA TYR A 443 -5.98 -14.84 13.52
C TYR A 443 -4.53 -15.24 13.30
N ALA A 444 -3.92 -14.79 12.20
CA ALA A 444 -2.54 -15.12 11.83
C ALA A 444 -1.54 -14.71 12.91
N ALA A 445 -1.78 -13.56 13.56
CA ALA A 445 -0.89 -12.98 14.55
C ALA A 445 -1.34 -13.19 16.00
N CYS A 446 -2.34 -14.05 16.24
CA CYS A 446 -2.72 -14.46 17.60
C CYS A 446 -3.24 -13.34 18.51
N LEU A 447 -3.90 -12.32 17.95
CA LEU A 447 -4.40 -11.18 18.73
C LEU A 447 -5.62 -11.58 19.59
N ASP A 448 -6.64 -12.18 18.96
CA ASP A 448 -7.88 -12.60 19.65
C ASP A 448 -8.16 -14.11 19.58
N TYR A 449 -7.51 -14.81 18.64
CA TYR A 449 -7.76 -16.23 18.36
C TYR A 449 -6.72 -17.15 19.02
N LYS A 450 -6.66 -17.13 20.36
CA LYS A 450 -5.58 -17.78 21.14
C LYS A 450 -5.47 -19.30 20.96
N GLU A 451 -6.56 -19.97 20.55
CA GLU A 451 -6.58 -21.43 20.34
C GLU A 451 -5.64 -21.88 19.22
N HIS A 452 -5.57 -21.11 18.12
CA HIS A 452 -4.66 -21.38 17.00
C HIS A 452 -3.18 -21.39 17.46
N CYS A 453 -2.85 -20.49 18.38
CA CYS A 453 -1.50 -20.23 18.87
C CYS A 453 -0.96 -21.34 19.76
N GLN A 454 -1.86 -22.04 20.47
CA GLN A 454 -1.51 -23.15 21.36
C GLN A 454 -1.14 -24.41 20.57
N MET A 455 -1.65 -24.59 19.34
CA MET A 455 -1.30 -25.73 18.48
C MET A 455 0.12 -25.59 17.89
N SER A 456 0.62 -24.37 17.70
CA SER A 456 1.99 -24.12 17.20
C SER A 456 3.10 -24.24 18.27
N SER A 457 2.74 -24.21 19.56
CA SER A 457 3.70 -24.29 20.68
C SER A 457 3.87 -25.71 21.25
N ALA A 458 3.18 -26.71 20.72
CA ALA A 458 3.41 -28.09 21.13
C ALA A 458 4.79 -28.55 20.62
N PRO A 459 5.69 -29.06 21.48
CA PRO A 459 6.95 -29.61 21.02
C PRO A 459 6.66 -30.74 20.03
N SER A 460 7.36 -30.76 18.90
CA SER A 460 7.39 -31.91 18.00
C SER A 460 7.81 -33.13 18.83
N ARG A 461 6.85 -34.00 19.13
CA ARG A 461 7.14 -35.33 19.65
C ARG A 461 7.73 -36.15 18.49
N ASP A 462 9.01 -35.97 18.24
CA ASP A 462 9.80 -37.04 17.64
C ASP A 462 9.86 -38.17 18.66
N GLY A 463 9.15 -39.25 18.34
CA GLY A 463 9.00 -40.39 19.23
C GLY A 463 8.10 -41.45 18.61
N PHE A 464 8.60 -42.08 17.55
CA PHE A 464 8.30 -43.45 17.08
C PHE A 464 6.94 -44.05 17.48
N ASN A 465 6.05 -44.22 16.51
CA ASN A 465 5.34 -45.49 16.37
C ASN A 465 5.02 -45.78 14.89
N LEU A 466 5.63 -46.86 14.41
CA LEU A 466 5.31 -47.59 13.19
C LEU A 466 3.79 -47.75 13.05
N TRP A 467 3.22 -47.32 11.92
CA TRP A 467 2.17 -48.06 11.26
C TRP A 467 2.35 -47.98 9.73
N LEU A 468 2.89 -49.10 9.24
CA LEU A 468 2.77 -49.69 7.92
C LEU A 468 2.13 -48.87 6.79
N ILE A 469 2.93 -48.72 5.73
CA ILE A 469 2.45 -48.65 4.35
C ILE A 469 1.60 -49.90 4.07
N LEU A 470 0.30 -49.71 3.86
CA LEU A 470 -0.58 -50.69 3.21
C LEU A 470 -0.84 -50.20 1.78
N VAL A 471 0.02 -50.63 0.87
CA VAL A 471 -0.32 -50.74 -0.55
C VAL A 471 -1.34 -51.87 -0.66
N THR A 472 -2.56 -51.56 -1.09
CA THR A 472 -3.51 -52.60 -1.52
C THR A 472 -3.62 -52.57 -3.04
N VAL A 473 -2.91 -53.49 -3.67
CA VAL A 473 -3.14 -53.93 -5.05
C VAL A 473 -4.23 -55.00 -5.01
N PHE A 474 -5.36 -54.78 -5.69
CA PHE A 474 -6.29 -55.85 -6.01
C PHE A 474 -6.07 -56.30 -7.46
N LEU A 475 -5.36 -57.43 -7.60
CA LEU A 475 -5.37 -58.27 -8.79
C LEU A 475 -5.56 -59.71 -8.33
N SER A 476 -6.74 -60.28 -8.59
CA SER A 476 -6.92 -61.72 -8.69
C SER A 476 -7.94 -62.05 -9.78
N VAL A 477 -7.39 -62.47 -10.92
CA VAL A 477 -8.07 -63.27 -11.93
C VAL A 477 -8.11 -64.72 -11.42
N ARG A 478 -9.28 -65.37 -11.43
CA ARG A 478 -9.54 -66.65 -12.13
C ARG A 478 -10.91 -67.26 -11.79
N PHE A 479 -11.72 -67.34 -12.85
CA PHE A 479 -12.54 -68.46 -13.37
C PHE A 479 -13.27 -69.46 -12.46
N TRP A 480 -14.41 -69.91 -13.04
CA TRP A 480 -15.21 -71.16 -12.96
C TRP A 480 -16.68 -70.67 -13.00
N ILE A 481 -17.49 -70.79 -14.06
CA ILE A 481 -17.66 -71.77 -15.16
C ILE A 481 -17.77 -71.03 -16.50
#